data_AF-A0A7Y1VM21-F1
#
_entry.id   AF-A0A7Y1VM21-F1
#
_cell.length_a   1.000
_cell.length_b   1.000
_cell.length_c   1.000
_cell.angle_alpha   90.00
_cell.angle_beta   90.00
_cell.angle_gamma   90.00
#
_symmetry.space_group_name_H-M   'P 1'
#
loop_
_entity.id
_entity.type
_entity.pdbx_description
1 polymer ?
#
loop_
_entity_poly.entity_id
_entity_poly.type
_entity_poly.pdbx_seq_one_letter_code
_entity_poly.pdbx_strand_id
1 'polypeptide(L)'
;MNTFLFVAAENDGLADCKAGGMGDVVRDVPRQIAERGDKTLVVVPSYSRLHENGKRIAEITFPLRGTTYVAELYEVVPKKELDNIVHYVIHHPEIEPGDIARIYHIDPAEPFYTDAIKFIIFCTAVAQAVKDGCFGKVDIIHLHDWHTSLLLFIREYHPEYTSLKDSRFVYSIHNLAIQGIRPFGDNYSSIDNWFPELEYDEEAMKDYRYEDCINLMAVGIRLADAVHTVSPSYKEDVLLPSNPPEFIGGESLEEDLQKADKEKRLFGILNGSNYKNIREASSGTLYKLIIKALFEWGQEESKKYKSQFLAHTGEKVVPYL
;
A
#
# COMPACT_ATOMS: atom_id res chain seq x y z
N MET A 1 -1.72 5.62 -25.25
CA MET A 1 -2.03 6.37 -24.02
C MET A 1 -2.89 5.44 -23.21
N ASN A 2 -2.34 4.96 -22.11
CA ASN A 2 -3.01 4.03 -21.21
C ASN A 2 -3.60 4.80 -20.02
N THR A 3 -4.63 4.24 -19.39
CA THR A 3 -5.18 4.72 -18.13
C THR A 3 -4.80 3.76 -17.01
N PHE A 4 -4.11 4.29 -16.00
CA PHE A 4 -3.71 3.57 -14.80
C PHE A 4 -4.62 3.95 -13.64
N LEU A 5 -5.17 2.98 -12.93
CA LEU A 5 -5.87 3.15 -11.67
C LEU A 5 -5.00 2.61 -10.53
N PHE A 6 -4.42 3.51 -9.75
CA PHE A 6 -3.72 3.20 -8.51
C PHE A 6 -4.73 3.03 -7.39
N VAL A 7 -4.77 1.85 -6.79
CA VAL A 7 -5.60 1.53 -5.64
C VAL A 7 -4.66 1.32 -4.46
N ALA A 8 -4.80 2.13 -3.41
CA ALA A 8 -3.89 2.09 -2.27
C ALA A 8 -4.60 2.45 -0.96
N ALA A 9 -4.00 2.07 0.18
CA ALA A 9 -4.44 2.53 1.49
C ALA A 9 -4.08 4.00 1.74
N GLU A 10 -2.93 4.48 1.25
CA GLU A 10 -2.44 5.82 1.52
C GLU A 10 -1.89 6.50 0.27
N ASN A 11 -1.91 7.82 0.25
CA ASN A 11 -1.39 8.65 -0.84
C ASN A 11 -1.00 10.04 -0.32
N ASP A 12 0.31 10.34 -0.30
CA ASP A 12 0.80 11.64 0.17
C ASP A 12 0.48 12.79 -0.81
N GLY A 13 -0.10 12.50 -1.98
CA GLY A 13 -0.73 13.48 -2.85
C GLY A 13 -1.91 14.19 -2.19
N LEU A 14 -2.53 13.58 -1.16
CA LEU A 14 -3.64 14.13 -0.40
C LEU A 14 -3.18 14.59 1.00
N ALA A 15 -3.79 15.66 1.51
CA ALA A 15 -3.55 16.12 2.88
C ALA A 15 -3.94 15.03 3.89
N ASP A 16 -3.10 14.82 4.90
CA ASP A 16 -3.32 13.86 5.97
C ASP A 16 -3.60 12.42 5.51
N CYS A 17 -3.13 11.98 4.34
CA CYS A 17 -3.33 10.61 3.84
C CYS A 17 -1.99 9.86 3.70
N LYS A 18 -1.17 9.88 4.75
CA LYS A 18 0.13 9.20 4.78
C LYS A 18 0.46 8.71 6.19
N ALA A 19 0.77 7.43 6.32
CA ALA A 19 1.39 6.83 7.49
C ALA A 19 2.85 6.44 7.25
N GLY A 20 3.18 5.94 6.03
CA GLY A 20 4.50 5.40 5.72
C GLY A 20 5.09 5.88 4.38
N GLY A 21 6.15 5.17 3.95
CA GLY A 21 6.85 5.47 2.69
C GLY A 21 6.05 5.07 1.44
N MET A 22 5.11 4.12 1.56
CA MET A 22 4.22 3.73 0.46
C MET A 22 3.42 4.94 -0.06
N GLY A 23 2.96 5.82 0.84
CA GLY A 23 2.27 7.05 0.46
C GLY A 23 3.10 8.00 -0.38
N ASP A 24 4.43 8.02 -0.22
CA ASP A 24 5.32 8.80 -1.12
C ASP A 24 5.39 8.16 -2.51
N VAL A 25 5.40 6.83 -2.60
CA VAL A 25 5.43 6.10 -3.88
C VAL A 25 4.12 6.31 -4.64
N VAL A 26 2.98 6.15 -3.97
CA VAL A 26 1.64 6.38 -4.55
C VAL A 26 1.43 7.85 -4.92
N ARG A 27 2.16 8.77 -4.31
CA ARG A 27 2.20 10.18 -4.73
C ARG A 27 3.04 10.38 -5.99
N ASP A 28 4.25 9.82 -6.05
CA ASP A 28 5.24 10.22 -7.05
C ASP A 28 5.22 9.37 -8.33
N VAL A 29 4.90 8.07 -8.24
CA VAL A 29 4.83 7.20 -9.43
C VAL A 29 3.72 7.65 -10.39
N PRO A 30 2.47 7.94 -9.94
CA PRO A 30 1.44 8.48 -10.82
C PRO A 30 1.84 9.77 -11.52
N ARG A 31 2.63 10.63 -10.86
CA ARG A 31 3.16 11.87 -11.46
C ARG A 31 4.11 11.60 -12.60
N GLN A 32 5.03 10.65 -12.42
CA GLN A 32 6.00 10.30 -13.45
C GLN A 32 5.36 9.58 -14.63
N ILE A 33 4.31 8.79 -14.40
CA ILE A 33 3.50 8.20 -15.48
C ILE A 33 2.73 9.28 -16.24
N ALA A 34 2.10 10.22 -15.53
CA ALA A 34 1.38 11.33 -16.14
C ALA A 34 2.27 12.27 -16.96
N GLU A 35 3.50 12.53 -16.51
CA GLU A 35 4.51 13.30 -17.27
C GLU A 35 4.88 12.64 -18.61
N ARG A 36 4.65 11.31 -18.77
CA ARG A 36 4.84 10.59 -20.05
C ARG A 36 3.64 10.68 -20.99
N GLY A 37 2.56 11.32 -20.55
CA GLY A 37 1.33 11.51 -21.31
C GLY A 37 0.23 10.48 -21.03
N ASP A 38 0.46 9.48 -20.17
CA ASP A 38 -0.58 8.54 -19.75
C ASP A 38 -1.53 9.18 -18.71
N LYS A 39 -2.74 8.65 -18.58
CA LYS A 39 -3.70 9.10 -17.58
C LYS A 39 -3.53 8.29 -16.31
N THR A 40 -3.44 8.96 -15.15
CA THR A 40 -3.39 8.29 -13.86
C THR A 40 -4.55 8.70 -12.97
N LEU A 41 -5.18 7.70 -12.38
CA LEU A 41 -6.25 7.82 -11.42
C LEU A 41 -5.73 7.22 -10.13
N VAL A 42 -5.93 7.90 -9.00
CA VAL A 42 -5.55 7.36 -7.69
C VAL A 42 -6.79 7.31 -6.81
N VAL A 43 -7.11 6.15 -6.26
CA VAL A 43 -8.24 5.96 -5.35
C VAL A 43 -7.77 5.38 -4.03
N VAL A 44 -8.23 5.98 -2.93
CA VAL A 44 -7.95 5.56 -1.55
C VAL A 44 -9.25 5.57 -0.73
N PRO A 45 -9.32 4.89 0.43
CA PRO A 45 -10.45 5.03 1.34
C PRO A 45 -10.55 6.47 1.87
N SER A 46 -11.77 6.95 2.10
CA SER A 46 -11.97 8.32 2.61
C SER A 46 -11.63 8.51 4.09
N TYR A 47 -11.57 7.41 4.86
CA TYR A 47 -11.39 7.42 6.32
C TYR A 47 -12.37 8.36 7.04
N SER A 48 -13.60 8.47 6.53
CA SER A 48 -14.65 9.37 6.97
C SER A 48 -14.26 10.85 7.11
N ARG A 49 -13.22 11.29 6.38
CA ARG A 49 -12.68 12.66 6.49
C ARG A 49 -12.22 13.27 5.16
N LEU A 50 -11.65 12.46 4.27
CA LEU A 50 -11.04 12.96 3.03
C LEU A 50 -12.09 13.41 1.99
N HIS A 51 -13.34 12.99 2.15
CA HIS A 51 -14.43 13.28 1.22
C HIS A 51 -15.13 14.63 1.49
N GLU A 52 -14.97 15.23 2.68
CA GLU A 52 -15.78 16.38 3.15
C GLU A 52 -15.75 17.60 2.22
N ASN A 53 -14.62 17.84 1.55
CA ASN A 53 -14.44 18.95 0.59
C ASN A 53 -14.35 18.45 -0.87
N GLY A 54 -14.66 17.17 -1.10
CA GLY A 54 -14.66 16.56 -2.42
C GLY A 54 -15.95 16.82 -3.18
N LYS A 55 -15.88 16.70 -4.51
CA LYS A 55 -17.05 16.67 -5.38
C LYS A 55 -17.57 15.24 -5.48
N ARG A 56 -18.80 14.99 -5.06
CA ARG A 56 -19.45 13.67 -5.25
C ARG A 56 -19.61 13.38 -6.73
N ILE A 57 -19.09 12.23 -7.18
CA ILE A 57 -19.09 11.77 -8.57
C ILE A 57 -20.18 10.73 -8.80
N ALA A 58 -20.29 9.77 -7.88
CA ALA A 58 -21.22 8.66 -8.02
C ALA A 58 -21.65 8.11 -6.65
N GLU A 59 -22.82 7.48 -6.66
CA GLU A 59 -23.22 6.49 -5.65
C GLU A 59 -22.87 5.10 -6.20
N ILE A 60 -22.21 4.28 -5.41
CA ILE A 60 -21.78 2.93 -5.79
C ILE A 60 -22.59 1.93 -4.95
N THR A 61 -23.48 1.20 -5.59
CA THR A 61 -24.33 0.20 -4.93
C THR A 61 -23.85 -1.20 -5.29
N PHE A 62 -23.56 -2.03 -4.29
CA PHE A 62 -23.03 -3.39 -4.51
C PHE A 62 -23.54 -4.39 -3.47
N PRO A 63 -23.65 -5.69 -3.83
CA PRO A 63 -23.93 -6.74 -2.86
C PRO A 63 -22.68 -7.05 -2.03
N LEU A 64 -22.85 -7.16 -0.71
CA LEU A 64 -21.80 -7.58 0.21
C LEU A 64 -22.44 -8.13 1.50
N ARG A 65 -21.96 -9.26 2.02
CA ARG A 65 -22.50 -9.93 3.23
C ARG A 65 -24.01 -10.17 3.16
N GLY A 66 -24.52 -10.65 2.03
CA GLY A 66 -25.95 -10.94 1.84
C GLY A 66 -26.89 -9.73 1.95
N THR A 67 -26.35 -8.51 1.87
CA THR A 67 -27.13 -7.26 1.85
C THR A 67 -26.60 -6.31 0.79
N THR A 68 -27.30 -5.20 0.57
CA THR A 68 -26.88 -4.12 -0.32
C THR A 68 -26.10 -3.07 0.46
N TYR A 69 -24.88 -2.80 0.03
CA TYR A 69 -24.03 -1.72 0.50
C TYR A 69 -24.09 -0.54 -0.46
N VAL A 70 -24.00 0.67 0.10
CA VAL A 70 -23.98 1.93 -0.67
C VAL A 70 -22.78 2.74 -0.23
N ALA A 71 -21.79 2.85 -1.12
CA ALA A 71 -20.63 3.72 -0.95
C ALA A 71 -20.75 4.95 -1.86
N GLU A 72 -19.91 5.95 -1.62
CA GLU A 72 -19.90 7.19 -2.38
C GLU A 72 -18.49 7.45 -2.94
N LEU A 73 -18.42 7.75 -4.23
CA LEU A 73 -17.17 8.15 -4.89
C LEU A 73 -17.08 9.68 -4.93
N TYR A 74 -15.97 10.22 -4.45
CA TYR A 74 -15.68 11.65 -4.51
C TYR A 74 -14.38 11.90 -5.27
N GLU A 75 -14.37 12.93 -6.10
CA GLU A 75 -13.15 13.55 -6.62
C GLU A 75 -12.66 14.59 -5.62
N VAL A 76 -11.37 14.56 -5.26
CA VAL A 76 -10.80 15.40 -4.20
C VAL A 76 -9.63 16.23 -4.70
N VAL A 77 -9.43 17.39 -4.10
CA VAL A 77 -8.35 18.31 -4.46
C VAL A 77 -7.02 17.80 -3.88
N PRO A 78 -5.99 17.55 -4.72
CA PRO A 78 -4.69 17.14 -4.23
C PRO A 78 -3.89 18.32 -3.66
N LYS A 79 -2.83 18.05 -2.89
CA LYS A 79 -1.86 19.06 -2.42
C LYS A 79 -1.23 19.84 -3.58
N LYS A 80 -1.12 19.21 -4.75
CA LYS A 80 -0.60 19.80 -5.98
C LYS A 80 -1.36 19.23 -7.17
N GLU A 81 -2.05 20.11 -7.88
CA GLU A 81 -2.70 19.78 -9.15
C GLU A 81 -1.65 19.61 -10.24
N LEU A 82 -1.81 18.55 -11.03
CA LEU A 82 -0.94 18.17 -12.13
C LEU A 82 -1.81 17.59 -13.24
N ASP A 83 -1.46 17.90 -14.49
CA ASP A 83 -2.19 17.40 -15.65
C ASP A 83 -2.17 15.87 -15.70
N ASN A 84 -3.25 15.28 -16.21
CA ASN A 84 -3.46 13.83 -16.37
C ASN A 84 -3.50 13.01 -15.08
N ILE A 85 -3.60 13.65 -13.89
CA ILE A 85 -3.78 12.95 -12.61
C ILE A 85 -5.11 13.36 -11.98
N VAL A 86 -5.93 12.38 -11.61
CA VAL A 86 -7.16 12.63 -10.84
C VAL A 86 -7.14 11.81 -9.55
N HIS A 87 -7.57 12.43 -8.45
CA HIS A 87 -7.61 11.80 -7.14
C HIS A 87 -9.04 11.57 -6.71
N TYR A 88 -9.33 10.33 -6.33
CA TYR A 88 -10.61 9.91 -5.81
C TYR A 88 -10.50 9.37 -4.40
N VAL A 89 -11.60 9.46 -3.67
CA VAL A 89 -11.79 8.74 -2.42
C VAL A 89 -13.13 8.03 -2.42
N ILE A 90 -13.17 6.86 -1.79
CA ILE A 90 -14.42 6.12 -1.56
C ILE A 90 -14.83 6.27 -0.10
N HIS A 91 -16.04 6.74 0.12
CA HIS A 91 -16.66 6.87 1.42
C HIS A 91 -17.70 5.78 1.67
N HIS A 92 -17.66 5.21 2.87
CA HIS A 92 -18.69 4.37 3.44
C HIS A 92 -18.65 4.59 4.97
N PRO A 93 -19.79 4.60 5.69
CA PRO A 93 -19.80 4.84 7.14
C PRO A 93 -18.90 3.91 7.95
N GLU A 94 -18.77 2.64 7.56
CA GLU A 94 -17.89 1.66 8.22
C GLU A 94 -16.38 1.82 7.88
N ILE A 95 -16.00 2.73 6.96
CA ILE A 95 -14.59 3.05 6.66
C ILE A 95 -14.12 4.18 7.59
N GLU A 96 -13.89 3.82 8.84
CA GLU A 96 -13.50 4.75 9.91
C GLU A 96 -11.98 5.03 9.95
N PRO A 97 -11.56 6.18 10.51
CA PRO A 97 -10.14 6.51 10.70
C PRO A 97 -9.52 5.66 11.82
N GLY A 98 -8.32 5.11 11.56
CA GLY A 98 -7.58 4.32 12.55
C GLY A 98 -6.66 5.12 13.47
N ASP A 99 -5.95 4.43 14.36
CA ASP A 99 -5.04 5.01 15.35
C ASP A 99 -3.75 5.56 14.73
N ILE A 100 -3.22 4.84 13.73
CA ILE A 100 -1.94 5.18 13.08
C ILE A 100 -2.24 6.07 11.88
N ALA A 101 -1.84 7.34 11.98
CA ALA A 101 -2.01 8.37 10.96
C ALA A 101 -3.46 8.55 10.46
N ARG A 102 -4.46 8.14 11.25
CA ARG A 102 -5.88 8.14 10.84
C ARG A 102 -6.15 7.26 9.62
N ILE A 103 -5.39 6.17 9.50
CA ILE A 103 -5.41 5.22 8.38
C ILE A 103 -5.51 3.78 8.91
N TYR A 104 -4.55 3.31 9.71
CA TYR A 104 -4.49 1.91 10.17
C TYR A 104 -4.92 1.77 11.63
N HIS A 105 -5.56 0.66 11.96
CA HIS A 105 -6.01 0.34 13.31
C HIS A 105 -4.99 -0.52 14.06
N ILE A 106 -4.96 -0.37 15.38
CA ILE A 106 -4.20 -1.26 16.26
C ILE A 106 -5.16 -2.25 16.88
N ASP A 107 -5.16 -3.49 16.38
CA ASP A 107 -5.99 -4.58 16.88
C ASP A 107 -5.11 -5.61 17.65
N PRO A 108 -4.78 -5.38 18.93
CA PRO A 108 -3.79 -6.21 19.64
C PRO A 108 -4.27 -7.64 19.92
N ALA A 109 -5.58 -7.85 20.01
CA ALA A 109 -6.18 -9.17 20.24
C ALA A 109 -6.37 -9.96 18.93
N GLU A 110 -6.67 -9.25 17.83
CA GLU A 110 -6.93 -9.83 16.51
C GLU A 110 -6.26 -8.98 15.43
N PRO A 111 -4.97 -9.18 15.14
CA PRO A 111 -4.26 -8.37 14.16
C PRO A 111 -5.00 -8.24 12.83
N PHE A 112 -5.05 -7.00 12.32
CA PHE A 112 -5.71 -6.61 11.06
C PHE A 112 -7.24 -6.73 11.03
N TYR A 113 -7.91 -7.08 12.13
CA TYR A 113 -9.37 -7.28 12.14
C TYR A 113 -10.15 -6.09 11.57
N THR A 114 -9.90 -4.89 12.09
CA THR A 114 -10.66 -3.69 11.72
C THR A 114 -10.28 -3.21 10.31
N ASP A 115 -8.99 -3.30 9.98
CA ASP A 115 -8.51 -2.91 8.66
C ASP A 115 -8.96 -3.89 7.57
N ALA A 116 -9.06 -5.19 7.84
CA ALA A 116 -9.60 -6.16 6.89
C ALA A 116 -11.04 -5.81 6.48
N ILE A 117 -11.92 -5.48 7.44
CA ILE A 117 -13.30 -5.05 7.18
C ILE A 117 -13.31 -3.82 6.26
N LYS A 118 -12.53 -2.81 6.61
CA LYS A 118 -12.40 -1.57 5.84
C LYS A 118 -11.98 -1.84 4.40
N PHE A 119 -10.95 -2.67 4.22
CA PHE A 119 -10.41 -2.97 2.90
C PHE A 119 -11.28 -3.93 2.09
N ILE A 120 -12.10 -4.77 2.74
CA ILE A 120 -13.15 -5.56 2.07
C ILE A 120 -14.19 -4.64 1.44
N ILE A 121 -14.74 -3.71 2.23
CA ILE A 121 -15.72 -2.74 1.74
C ILE A 121 -15.11 -1.89 0.63
N PHE A 122 -13.91 -1.36 0.86
CA PHE A 122 -13.21 -0.51 -0.11
C PHE A 122 -12.93 -1.24 -1.43
N CYS A 123 -12.33 -2.44 -1.40
CA CYS A 123 -12.02 -3.18 -2.62
C CYS A 123 -13.30 -3.57 -3.39
N THR A 124 -14.36 -3.95 -2.70
CA THR A 124 -15.64 -4.28 -3.35
C THR A 124 -16.27 -3.04 -4.00
N ALA A 125 -16.22 -1.89 -3.34
CA ALA A 125 -16.66 -0.62 -3.92
C ALA A 125 -15.80 -0.21 -5.13
N VAL A 126 -14.49 -0.42 -5.10
CA VAL A 126 -13.61 -0.19 -6.26
C VAL A 126 -13.98 -1.13 -7.42
N ALA A 127 -14.22 -2.43 -7.14
CA ALA A 127 -14.63 -3.40 -8.15
C ALA A 127 -15.92 -2.97 -8.85
N GLN A 128 -16.92 -2.55 -8.06
CA GLN A 128 -18.20 -2.05 -8.57
C GLN A 128 -18.02 -0.74 -9.35
N ALA A 129 -17.22 0.22 -8.85
CA ALA A 129 -16.96 1.47 -9.56
C ALA A 129 -16.24 1.28 -10.91
N VAL A 130 -15.35 0.28 -11.02
CA VAL A 130 -14.74 -0.09 -12.30
C VAL A 130 -15.78 -0.70 -13.25
N LYS A 131 -16.61 -1.63 -12.75
CA LYS A 131 -17.71 -2.26 -13.50
C LYS A 131 -18.72 -1.24 -14.03
N ASP A 132 -19.07 -0.24 -13.21
CA ASP A 132 -20.00 0.83 -13.57
C ASP A 132 -19.36 1.91 -14.46
N GLY A 133 -18.07 1.81 -14.74
CA GLY A 133 -17.34 2.75 -15.59
C GLY A 133 -17.13 4.12 -14.96
N CYS A 134 -17.19 4.24 -13.63
CA CYS A 134 -16.99 5.51 -12.92
C CYS A 134 -15.61 6.12 -13.17
N PHE A 135 -14.61 5.29 -13.47
CA PHE A 135 -13.24 5.70 -13.81
C PHE A 135 -13.01 5.86 -15.33
N GLY A 136 -14.02 5.59 -16.15
CA GLY A 136 -13.86 5.38 -17.59
C GLY A 136 -13.13 4.08 -17.91
N LYS A 137 -12.54 3.98 -19.12
CA LYS A 137 -11.72 2.83 -19.49
C LYS A 137 -10.43 2.82 -18.65
N VAL A 138 -10.19 1.73 -17.93
CA VAL A 138 -8.94 1.46 -17.21
C VAL A 138 -8.18 0.35 -17.93
N ASP A 139 -6.91 0.57 -18.23
CA ASP A 139 -6.06 -0.42 -18.90
C ASP A 139 -5.21 -1.20 -17.88
N ILE A 140 -4.76 -0.51 -16.82
CA ILE A 140 -3.94 -1.09 -15.74
C ILE A 140 -4.51 -0.70 -14.39
N ILE A 141 -4.66 -1.67 -13.49
CA ILE A 141 -4.96 -1.47 -12.07
C ILE A 141 -3.69 -1.80 -11.28
N HIS A 142 -3.15 -0.82 -10.56
CA HIS A 142 -1.93 -0.96 -9.78
C HIS A 142 -2.27 -1.01 -8.29
N LEU A 143 -2.05 -2.17 -7.69
CA LEU A 143 -2.35 -2.50 -6.31
C LEU A 143 -1.10 -2.37 -5.44
N HIS A 144 -1.32 -2.01 -4.18
CA HIS A 144 -0.27 -1.73 -3.20
C HIS A 144 -0.54 -2.48 -1.89
N ASP A 145 0.34 -3.44 -1.58
CA ASP A 145 0.31 -4.32 -0.41
C ASP A 145 -1.04 -5.04 -0.17
N TRP A 146 -1.11 -5.81 0.92
CA TRP A 146 -2.25 -6.67 1.27
C TRP A 146 -3.59 -5.91 1.33
N HIS A 147 -3.55 -4.60 1.64
CA HIS A 147 -4.74 -3.75 1.75
C HIS A 147 -5.62 -3.75 0.50
N THR A 148 -5.06 -4.03 -0.67
CA THR A 148 -5.77 -3.89 -1.96
C THR A 148 -5.80 -5.17 -2.78
N SER A 149 -5.13 -6.23 -2.32
CA SER A 149 -5.06 -7.51 -3.02
C SER A 149 -6.39 -8.25 -3.06
N LEU A 150 -7.34 -7.95 -2.16
CA LEU A 150 -8.69 -8.51 -2.25
C LEU A 150 -9.37 -8.18 -3.58
N LEU A 151 -8.99 -7.09 -4.25
CA LEU A 151 -9.51 -6.78 -5.58
C LEU A 151 -9.13 -7.87 -6.62
N LEU A 152 -7.98 -8.55 -6.45
CA LEU A 152 -7.60 -9.70 -7.27
C LEU A 152 -8.45 -10.94 -6.95
N PHE A 153 -8.74 -11.18 -5.66
CA PHE A 153 -9.65 -12.25 -5.25
C PHE A 153 -11.05 -12.04 -5.87
N ILE A 154 -11.57 -10.81 -5.80
CA ILE A 154 -12.86 -10.44 -6.42
C ILE A 154 -12.81 -10.63 -7.94
N ARG A 155 -11.74 -10.16 -8.62
CA ARG A 155 -11.55 -10.36 -10.06
C ARG A 155 -11.55 -11.85 -10.45
N GLU A 156 -10.95 -12.70 -9.63
CA GLU A 156 -10.78 -14.11 -9.94
C GLU A 156 -12.06 -14.91 -9.74
N TYR A 157 -12.68 -14.78 -8.56
CA TYR A 157 -13.74 -15.67 -8.10
C TYR A 157 -15.15 -15.06 -8.22
N HIS A 158 -15.32 -13.75 -8.12
CA HIS A 158 -16.66 -13.15 -8.05
C HIS A 158 -17.30 -12.99 -9.44
N PRO A 159 -18.41 -13.70 -9.74
CA PRO A 159 -18.96 -13.80 -11.10
C PRO A 159 -19.51 -12.48 -11.64
N GLU A 160 -19.94 -11.57 -10.76
CA GLU A 160 -20.44 -10.26 -11.19
C GLU A 160 -19.37 -9.25 -11.63
N TYR A 161 -18.09 -9.52 -11.35
CA TYR A 161 -16.98 -8.58 -11.61
C TYR A 161 -16.00 -9.10 -12.67
N THR A 162 -16.47 -9.95 -13.60
CA THR A 162 -15.63 -10.48 -14.69
C THR A 162 -15.04 -9.40 -15.59
N SER A 163 -15.66 -8.21 -15.67
CA SER A 163 -15.15 -7.05 -16.41
C SER A 163 -13.80 -6.55 -15.87
N LEU A 164 -13.44 -6.85 -14.62
CA LEU A 164 -12.10 -6.56 -14.09
C LEU A 164 -11.01 -7.28 -14.89
N LYS A 165 -11.32 -8.43 -15.53
CA LYS A 165 -10.36 -9.18 -16.35
C LYS A 165 -9.95 -8.45 -17.64
N ASP A 166 -10.64 -7.36 -18.01
CA ASP A 166 -10.26 -6.50 -19.13
C ASP A 166 -9.04 -5.60 -18.82
N SER A 167 -8.74 -5.37 -17.54
CA SER A 167 -7.57 -4.64 -17.06
C SER A 167 -6.41 -5.57 -16.70
N ARG A 168 -5.17 -5.09 -16.82
CA ARG A 168 -3.99 -5.76 -16.26
C ARG A 168 -3.78 -5.34 -14.81
N PHE A 169 -3.48 -6.30 -13.94
CA PHE A 169 -3.22 -6.06 -12.53
C PHE A 169 -1.73 -6.13 -12.21
N VAL A 170 -1.18 -5.02 -11.70
CA VAL A 170 0.19 -4.92 -11.19
C VAL A 170 0.15 -4.81 -9.68
N TYR A 171 0.97 -5.58 -8.98
CA TYR A 171 1.01 -5.61 -7.52
C TYR A 171 2.38 -5.18 -6.97
N SER A 172 2.40 -4.16 -6.11
CA SER A 172 3.61 -3.70 -5.43
C SER A 172 3.68 -4.22 -3.99
N ILE A 173 4.83 -4.76 -3.61
CA ILE A 173 5.14 -5.16 -2.23
C ILE A 173 6.12 -4.15 -1.64
N HIS A 174 5.66 -3.38 -0.65
CA HIS A 174 6.50 -2.42 0.09
C HIS A 174 7.00 -3.00 1.40
N ASN A 175 6.24 -3.90 2.02
CA ASN A 175 6.63 -4.55 3.25
C ASN A 175 6.01 -5.96 3.37
N LEU A 176 6.83 -6.98 3.12
CA LEU A 176 6.39 -8.38 3.16
C LEU A 176 6.04 -8.89 4.57
N ALA A 177 6.46 -8.19 5.64
CA ALA A 177 6.15 -8.59 7.01
C ALA A 177 4.69 -8.31 7.40
N ILE A 178 3.99 -7.42 6.68
CA ILE A 178 2.61 -7.06 6.97
C ILE A 178 1.71 -7.72 5.91
N GLN A 179 1.08 -8.84 6.28
CA GLN A 179 0.48 -9.76 5.30
C GLN A 179 -1.05 -9.78 5.26
N GLY A 180 -1.72 -9.16 6.23
CA GLY A 180 -3.19 -9.11 6.24
C GLY A 180 -3.87 -10.48 6.36
N ILE A 181 -3.30 -11.39 7.16
CA ILE A 181 -3.82 -12.75 7.33
C ILE A 181 -5.11 -12.71 8.14
N ARG A 182 -6.18 -13.32 7.63
CA ARG A 182 -7.50 -13.42 8.29
C ARG A 182 -8.11 -14.82 8.12
N PRO A 183 -8.95 -15.30 9.05
CA PRO A 183 -9.65 -16.57 8.90
C PRO A 183 -10.50 -16.64 7.63
N PHE A 184 -10.71 -17.84 7.09
CA PHE A 184 -11.75 -18.06 6.06
C PHE A 184 -13.14 -17.94 6.67
N GLY A 185 -13.40 -18.63 7.78
CA GLY A 185 -14.69 -18.69 8.48
C GLY A 185 -14.65 -18.28 9.95
N ASP A 186 -15.79 -18.41 10.62
CA ASP A 186 -15.97 -18.26 12.08
C ASP A 186 -15.45 -16.95 12.71
N ASN A 187 -15.31 -15.90 11.90
CA ASN A 187 -14.91 -14.57 12.37
C ASN A 187 -15.63 -13.47 11.58
N TYR A 188 -15.98 -12.37 12.23
CA TYR A 188 -16.69 -11.29 11.55
C TYR A 188 -15.88 -10.62 10.43
N SER A 189 -14.54 -10.63 10.48
CA SER A 189 -13.67 -10.15 9.39
C SER A 189 -13.13 -11.28 8.50
N SER A 190 -13.78 -12.45 8.50
CA SER A 190 -13.45 -13.59 7.66
C SER A 190 -14.00 -13.44 6.24
N ILE A 191 -13.43 -14.14 5.26
CA ILE A 191 -13.91 -14.09 3.87
C ILE A 191 -15.35 -14.61 3.76
N ASP A 192 -15.67 -15.73 4.41
CA ASP A 192 -17.00 -16.35 4.34
C ASP A 192 -18.09 -15.47 4.97
N ASN A 193 -17.75 -14.69 6.01
CA ASN A 193 -18.73 -13.76 6.56
C ASN A 193 -19.06 -12.64 5.56
N TRP A 194 -18.08 -12.16 4.79
CA TRP A 194 -18.29 -11.04 3.86
C TRP A 194 -18.74 -11.49 2.46
N PHE A 195 -18.41 -12.70 2.04
CA PHE A 195 -18.77 -13.32 0.77
C PHE A 195 -19.40 -14.72 0.97
N PRO A 196 -20.53 -14.84 1.71
CA PRO A 196 -21.06 -16.14 2.17
C PRO A 196 -21.55 -17.08 1.07
N GLU A 197 -21.86 -16.54 -0.11
CA GLU A 197 -22.35 -17.30 -1.25
C GLU A 197 -21.28 -17.52 -2.33
N LEU A 198 -20.05 -17.05 -2.08
CA LEU A 198 -18.97 -17.10 -3.05
C LEU A 198 -18.20 -18.41 -2.92
N GLU A 199 -18.16 -19.19 -3.99
CA GLU A 199 -17.27 -20.34 -4.10
C GLU A 199 -15.87 -19.90 -4.54
N TYR A 200 -14.84 -20.35 -3.83
CA TYR A 200 -13.44 -20.08 -4.16
C TYR A 200 -12.55 -21.25 -3.72
N ASP A 201 -11.32 -21.29 -4.24
CA ASP A 201 -10.34 -22.33 -3.92
C ASP A 201 -9.57 -21.94 -2.65
N GLU A 202 -10.04 -22.40 -1.49
CA GLU A 202 -9.39 -22.15 -0.19
C GLU A 202 -7.93 -22.62 -0.17
N GLU A 203 -7.62 -23.78 -0.75
CA GLU A 203 -6.26 -24.32 -0.81
C GLU A 203 -5.32 -23.40 -1.59
N ALA A 204 -5.81 -22.78 -2.67
CA ALA A 204 -5.04 -21.79 -3.42
C ALA A 204 -4.83 -20.48 -2.65
N MET A 205 -5.72 -20.13 -1.72
CA MET A 205 -5.73 -18.84 -1.01
C MET A 205 -5.11 -18.89 0.39
N LYS A 206 -4.92 -20.10 0.96
CA LYS A 206 -4.50 -20.26 2.35
C LYS A 206 -3.08 -19.75 2.63
N ASP A 207 -2.87 -19.34 3.88
CA ASP A 207 -1.53 -19.10 4.43
C ASP A 207 -0.80 -20.42 4.66
N TYR A 208 0.53 -20.40 4.49
CA TYR A 208 1.35 -21.59 4.74
C TYR A 208 1.45 -21.97 6.23
N ARG A 209 1.40 -20.98 7.13
CA ARG A 209 1.53 -21.19 8.59
C ARG A 209 0.17 -21.37 9.26
N TYR A 210 -0.87 -20.74 8.72
CA TYR A 210 -2.23 -20.74 9.25
C TYR A 210 -3.21 -21.22 8.16
N GLU A 211 -3.33 -22.54 7.99
CA GLU A 211 -4.05 -23.13 6.86
C GLU A 211 -5.56 -22.84 6.83
N ASP A 212 -6.14 -22.43 7.96
CA ASP A 212 -7.53 -21.98 8.11
C ASP A 212 -7.73 -20.48 7.81
N CYS A 213 -6.67 -19.81 7.37
CA CYS A 213 -6.65 -18.38 7.09
C CYS A 213 -6.28 -18.08 5.64
N ILE A 214 -6.90 -17.07 5.06
CA ILE A 214 -6.43 -16.41 3.84
C ILE A 214 -5.22 -15.52 4.15
N ASN A 215 -4.22 -15.53 3.28
CA ASN A 215 -3.14 -14.54 3.31
C ASN A 215 -3.28 -13.55 2.16
N LEU A 216 -3.76 -12.33 2.47
CA LEU A 216 -4.02 -11.31 1.44
C LEU A 216 -2.74 -10.86 0.71
N MET A 217 -1.57 -10.85 1.34
CA MET A 217 -0.30 -10.61 0.63
C MET A 217 0.01 -11.73 -0.37
N ALA A 218 -0.20 -12.99 0.02
CA ALA A 218 0.00 -14.15 -0.87
C ALA A 218 -0.98 -14.13 -2.05
N VAL A 219 -2.25 -13.78 -1.81
CA VAL A 219 -3.27 -13.58 -2.87
C VAL A 219 -2.76 -12.58 -3.92
N GLY A 220 -2.17 -11.46 -3.47
CA GLY A 220 -1.56 -10.47 -4.35
C GLY A 220 -0.46 -11.04 -5.24
N ILE A 221 0.42 -11.86 -4.68
CA ILE A 221 1.53 -12.50 -5.41
C ILE A 221 1.02 -13.57 -6.40
N ARG A 222 0.08 -14.39 -5.96
CA ARG A 222 -0.45 -15.54 -6.69
C ARG A 222 -1.30 -15.11 -7.89
N LEU A 223 -2.12 -14.07 -7.76
CA LEU A 223 -3.14 -13.73 -8.75
C LEU A 223 -2.77 -12.54 -9.67
N ALA A 224 -1.82 -11.67 -9.30
CA ALA A 224 -1.46 -10.52 -10.14
C ALA A 224 -0.78 -10.92 -11.47
N ASP A 225 -1.06 -10.17 -12.54
CA ASP A 225 -0.39 -10.35 -13.84
C ASP A 225 1.11 -10.04 -13.74
N ALA A 226 1.48 -9.06 -12.91
CA ALA A 226 2.86 -8.73 -12.57
C ALA A 226 2.98 -8.32 -11.11
N VAL A 227 4.09 -8.70 -10.48
CA VAL A 227 4.42 -8.40 -9.09
C VAL A 227 5.76 -7.69 -9.06
N HIS A 228 5.92 -6.65 -8.24
CA HIS A 228 7.24 -6.09 -8.01
C HIS A 228 7.49 -5.69 -6.56
N THR A 229 8.76 -5.79 -6.18
CA THR A 229 9.28 -5.27 -4.92
C THR A 229 9.94 -3.91 -5.14
N VAL A 230 10.33 -3.25 -4.04
CA VAL A 230 10.88 -1.88 -4.03
C VAL A 230 12.37 -1.77 -4.39
N SER A 231 13.06 -2.87 -4.69
CA SER A 231 14.40 -2.85 -5.28
C SER A 231 14.82 -4.20 -5.87
N PRO A 232 15.80 -4.23 -6.80
CA PRO A 232 16.40 -5.47 -7.28
C PRO A 232 16.99 -6.33 -6.15
N SER A 233 17.72 -5.74 -5.20
CA SER A 233 18.29 -6.50 -4.09
C SER A 233 17.20 -7.08 -3.18
N TYR A 234 16.17 -6.28 -2.85
CA TYR A 234 15.08 -6.76 -2.02
C TYR A 234 14.30 -7.90 -2.70
N LYS A 235 14.15 -7.87 -4.02
CA LYS A 235 13.62 -9.02 -4.77
C LYS A 235 14.41 -10.30 -4.48
N GLU A 236 15.75 -10.24 -4.57
CA GLU A 236 16.60 -11.41 -4.31
C GLU A 236 16.50 -11.87 -2.85
N ASP A 237 16.41 -10.92 -1.91
CA ASP A 237 16.31 -11.23 -0.48
C ASP A 237 15.00 -12.00 -0.17
N VAL A 238 13.87 -11.56 -0.72
CA VAL A 238 12.56 -12.17 -0.42
C VAL A 238 12.33 -13.53 -1.09
N LEU A 239 13.23 -13.95 -1.98
CA LEU A 239 13.21 -15.30 -2.56
C LEU A 239 13.80 -16.35 -1.61
N LEU A 240 14.43 -15.92 -0.52
CA LEU A 240 15.06 -16.78 0.47
C LEU A 240 14.23 -16.81 1.76
N PRO A 241 14.16 -17.95 2.48
CA PRO A 241 13.48 -17.99 3.78
C PRO A 241 14.18 -17.11 4.81
N SER A 242 13.42 -16.60 5.78
CA SER A 242 13.96 -15.82 6.89
C SER A 242 14.79 -16.71 7.84
N ASN A 243 15.92 -16.18 8.32
CA ASN A 243 16.80 -16.81 9.30
C ASN A 243 17.19 -15.79 10.40
N PRO A 244 16.26 -15.46 11.32
CA PRO A 244 16.50 -14.44 12.33
C PRO A 244 17.55 -14.88 13.38
N PRO A 245 18.32 -13.94 13.95
CA PRO A 245 18.26 -12.49 13.72
C PRO A 245 19.11 -12.00 12.54
N GLU A 246 19.79 -12.89 11.83
CA GLU A 246 20.83 -12.55 10.84
C GLU A 246 20.25 -12.07 9.51
N PHE A 247 19.12 -12.65 9.09
CA PHE A 247 18.52 -12.38 7.80
C PHE A 247 17.00 -12.48 7.85
N ILE A 248 16.32 -11.53 7.23
CA ILE A 248 14.86 -11.46 7.09
C ILE A 248 14.58 -11.47 5.59
N GLY A 249 13.93 -12.53 5.11
CA GLY A 249 13.70 -12.78 3.69
C GLY A 249 12.21 -12.81 3.35
N GLY A 250 11.75 -13.92 2.79
CA GLY A 250 10.40 -14.12 2.24
C GLY A 250 9.27 -14.19 3.25
N GLU A 251 9.55 -14.19 4.56
CA GLU A 251 8.52 -14.17 5.62
C GLU A 251 7.41 -15.24 5.43
N SER A 252 7.82 -16.45 5.00
CA SER A 252 6.95 -17.60 4.67
C SER A 252 6.19 -17.50 3.35
N LEU A 253 6.52 -16.52 2.51
CA LEU A 253 6.00 -16.33 1.15
C LEU A 253 7.08 -16.54 0.07
N GLU A 254 8.28 -16.99 0.45
CA GLU A 254 9.39 -17.25 -0.48
C GLU A 254 9.00 -18.22 -1.61
N GLU A 255 8.19 -19.24 -1.34
CA GLU A 255 7.74 -20.20 -2.37
C GLU A 255 6.81 -19.54 -3.40
N ASP A 256 5.87 -18.71 -2.94
CA ASP A 256 4.98 -17.93 -3.81
C ASP A 256 5.78 -16.97 -4.70
N LEU A 257 6.77 -16.30 -4.12
CA LEU A 257 7.66 -15.37 -4.83
C LEU A 257 8.56 -16.09 -5.82
N GLN A 258 9.14 -17.23 -5.45
CA GLN A 258 9.93 -18.08 -6.36
C GLN A 258 9.09 -18.59 -7.53
N LYS A 259 7.83 -18.93 -7.30
CA LYS A 259 6.90 -19.31 -8.37
C LYS A 259 6.65 -18.13 -9.31
N ALA A 260 6.33 -16.95 -8.78
CA ALA A 260 6.16 -15.73 -9.57
C ALA A 260 7.43 -15.36 -10.37
N ASP A 261 8.62 -15.57 -9.81
CA ASP A 261 9.89 -15.33 -10.49
C ASP A 261 10.13 -16.32 -11.64
N LYS A 262 9.90 -17.62 -11.42
CA LYS A 262 9.98 -18.66 -12.45
C LYS A 262 9.03 -18.39 -13.62
N GLU A 263 7.85 -17.84 -13.31
CA GLU A 263 6.84 -17.41 -14.29
C GLU A 263 7.16 -16.06 -14.94
N LYS A 264 8.29 -15.42 -14.56
CA LYS A 264 8.74 -14.10 -15.05
C LYS A 264 7.75 -12.97 -14.78
N ARG A 265 6.99 -13.10 -13.68
CA ARG A 265 6.06 -12.08 -13.19
C ARG A 265 6.65 -11.25 -12.05
N LEU A 266 7.74 -11.67 -11.41
CA LEU A 266 8.36 -10.96 -10.29
C LEU A 266 9.53 -10.05 -10.72
N PHE A 267 9.43 -8.77 -10.39
CA PHE A 267 10.42 -7.74 -10.69
C PHE A 267 10.92 -7.04 -9.42
N GLY A 268 12.15 -6.54 -9.45
CA GLY A 268 12.66 -5.63 -8.43
C GLY A 268 12.84 -4.24 -9.04
N ILE A 269 12.01 -3.27 -8.64
CA ILE A 269 12.04 -1.92 -9.19
C ILE A 269 12.49 -0.98 -8.09
N LEU A 270 13.69 -0.40 -8.25
CA LEU A 270 14.25 0.52 -7.26
C LEU A 270 13.34 1.75 -7.11
N ASN A 271 12.85 1.99 -5.90
CA ASN A 271 12.10 3.18 -5.59
C ASN A 271 12.90 4.44 -5.92
N GLY A 272 12.23 5.39 -6.58
CA GLY A 272 12.80 6.69 -6.90
C GLY A 272 12.52 7.73 -5.82
N SER A 273 13.28 8.82 -5.83
CA SER A 273 12.96 10.04 -5.07
C SER A 273 12.96 11.23 -6.02
N ASN A 274 12.18 12.26 -5.70
CA ASN A 274 12.20 13.48 -6.49
C ASN A 274 13.44 14.33 -6.15
N TYR A 275 14.40 14.38 -7.08
CA TYR A 275 15.64 15.13 -6.92
C TYR A 275 15.57 16.58 -7.46
N LYS A 276 14.43 17.05 -8.00
CA LYS A 276 14.32 18.39 -8.61
C LYS A 276 14.45 19.54 -7.58
N ASN A 277 14.12 19.29 -6.31
CA ASN A 277 14.09 20.29 -5.24
C ASN A 277 15.03 19.93 -4.07
N ILE A 278 16.23 19.43 -4.36
CA ILE A 278 17.22 19.15 -3.31
C ILE A 278 17.85 20.46 -2.81
N ARG A 279 18.06 20.54 -1.49
CA ARG A 279 18.86 21.64 -0.92
C ARG A 279 20.31 21.40 -1.33
N GLU A 280 20.84 22.28 -2.16
CA GLU A 280 22.26 22.25 -2.51
C GLU A 280 23.09 22.77 -1.34
N ALA A 281 23.93 21.90 -0.76
CA ALA A 281 24.97 22.31 0.17
C ALA A 281 26.25 22.63 -0.60
N SER A 282 26.96 23.68 -0.20
CA SER A 282 28.26 23.99 -0.80
C SER A 282 29.25 22.84 -0.59
N SER A 283 29.93 22.43 -1.66
CA SER A 283 30.94 21.36 -1.60
C SER A 283 32.00 21.67 -0.54
N GLY A 284 32.46 20.65 0.19
CA GLY A 284 33.42 20.80 1.29
C GLY A 284 32.82 21.24 2.64
N THR A 285 31.52 21.50 2.73
CA THR A 285 30.87 21.84 4.02
C THR A 285 30.21 20.67 4.73
N LEU A 286 30.06 19.51 4.08
CA LEU A 286 29.37 18.34 4.63
C LEU A 286 29.89 17.97 6.03
N TYR A 287 31.22 17.92 6.18
CA TYR A 287 31.83 17.58 7.46
C TYR A 287 31.47 18.62 8.55
N LYS A 288 31.54 19.92 8.24
CA LYS A 288 31.15 20.99 9.17
C LYS A 288 29.66 20.93 9.53
N LEU A 289 28.80 20.58 8.57
CA LEU A 289 27.36 20.41 8.79
C LEU A 289 27.07 19.19 9.67
N ILE A 290 27.78 18.08 9.48
CA ILE A 290 27.70 16.89 10.34
C ILE A 290 28.13 17.25 11.76
N ILE A 291 29.28 17.93 11.93
CA ILE A 291 29.72 18.42 13.24
C ILE A 291 28.62 19.25 13.90
N LYS A 292 28.13 20.26 13.18
CA LYS A 292 27.13 21.19 13.70
C LYS A 292 25.88 20.45 14.16
N ALA A 293 25.35 19.54 13.32
CA ALA A 293 24.20 18.72 13.65
C ALA A 293 24.44 17.81 14.86
N LEU A 294 25.62 17.19 14.98
CA LEU A 294 25.99 16.35 16.12
C LEU A 294 26.05 17.15 17.43
N PHE A 295 26.63 18.36 17.40
CA PHE A 295 26.69 19.22 18.58
C PHE A 295 25.32 19.81 18.94
N GLU A 296 24.48 20.18 17.96
CA GLU A 296 23.08 20.60 18.18
C GLU A 296 22.28 19.45 18.82
N TRP A 297 22.37 18.24 18.26
CA TRP A 297 21.75 17.03 18.84
C TRP A 297 22.25 16.74 20.26
N GLY A 298 23.55 16.89 20.50
CA GLY A 298 24.15 16.70 21.83
C GLY A 298 23.69 17.73 22.86
N GLN A 299 23.20 18.89 22.44
CA GLN A 299 22.65 19.92 23.33
C GLN A 299 21.23 19.59 23.81
N GLU A 300 20.44 18.81 23.06
CA GLU A 300 19.05 18.44 23.43
C GLU A 300 18.97 17.76 24.80
N GLU A 301 18.22 18.31 25.76
CA GLU A 301 18.10 17.78 27.14
C GLU A 301 17.62 16.31 27.21
N SER A 302 16.87 15.87 26.19
CA SER A 302 16.34 14.51 26.09
C SER A 302 17.40 13.42 25.94
N LYS A 303 18.64 13.77 25.56
CA LYS A 303 19.70 12.77 25.30
C LYS A 303 20.44 12.39 26.59
N LYS A 304 20.36 11.11 26.95
CA LYS A 304 20.94 10.56 28.20
C LYS A 304 22.44 10.26 28.14
N TYR A 305 23.05 10.25 26.95
CA TYR A 305 24.42 9.73 26.74
C TYR A 305 25.43 10.79 26.27
N LYS A 306 25.18 12.08 26.56
CA LYS A 306 26.01 13.21 26.09
C LYS A 306 27.47 13.11 26.51
N SER A 307 27.72 12.76 27.78
CA SER A 307 29.07 12.64 28.35
C SER A 307 29.86 11.50 27.71
N GLN A 308 29.20 10.39 27.38
CA GLN A 308 29.82 9.25 26.70
C GLN A 308 30.15 9.56 25.25
N PHE A 309 29.25 10.26 24.55
CA PHE A 309 29.51 10.74 23.19
C PHE A 309 30.70 11.70 23.14
N LEU A 310 30.75 12.68 24.04
CA LEU A 310 31.86 13.65 24.13
C LEU A 310 33.19 12.96 24.48
N ALA A 311 33.19 12.00 25.42
CA ALA A 311 34.39 11.26 25.80
C ALA A 311 34.92 10.35 24.69
N HIS A 312 34.04 9.73 23.90
CA HIS A 312 34.44 8.84 22.80
C HIS A 312 34.80 9.58 21.51
N THR A 313 34.05 10.64 21.20
CA THR A 313 34.02 11.25 19.87
C THR A 313 34.74 12.59 19.86
N GLY A 314 34.72 13.33 20.97
CA GLY A 314 35.22 14.71 21.06
C GLY A 314 36.62 14.88 20.47
N GLU A 315 37.60 14.10 20.92
CA GLU A 315 38.98 14.16 20.41
C GLU A 315 39.09 13.78 18.92
N LYS A 316 38.23 12.88 18.44
CA LYS A 316 38.24 12.43 17.04
C LYS A 316 37.73 13.50 16.07
N VAL A 317 36.89 14.43 16.54
CA VAL A 317 36.31 15.47 15.69
C VAL A 317 37.17 16.73 15.64
N VAL A 318 38.00 16.98 16.66
CA VAL A 318 38.87 18.17 16.78
C VAL A 318 39.74 18.46 15.54
N PRO A 319 40.36 17.47 14.86
CA PRO A 319 41.21 17.73 13.69
C PRO A 319 40.48 18.34 12.48
N TYR A 320 39.16 18.40 12.54
CA TYR A 320 38.30 18.75 11.43
C TYR A 320 37.35 19.94 11.73
N LEU A 321 37.49 20.54 12.93
CA LEU A 321 36.88 21.82 13.30
C LEU A 321 37.66 22.98 12.65
#